data_AF-A0A3C1RZM5-F1
#
_entry.id   AF-A0A3C1RZM5-F1
#
_cell.length_a   1.000
_cell.length_b   1.000
_cell.length_c   1.000
_cell.angle_alpha   90.00
_cell.angle_beta   90.00
_cell.angle_gamma   90.00
#
_symmetry.space_group_name_H-M   'P 1'
#
loop_
_entity.id
_entity.type
_entity.pdbx_description
1 polymer ?
#
loop_
_entity_poly.entity_id
_entity_poly.type
_entity_poly.pdbx_seq_one_letter_code
_entity_poly.pdbx_strand_id
1 'polypeptide(L)'
;MSALTNIEINNILYSDIYTRKIYRGQIIARGNNDIQKIVNNLKIPSLVLFNTDFKDGIGMHWLVVLYKKEVTIFFDSMGFSPIMYRLPYICSRKGLPVIMNTRNVQNLVSSSLCG
;
A
#
# COMPACT_ATOMS: atom_id res chain seq x y z
N MET A 1 -2.13 13.73 -16.29
CA MET A 1 -2.91 13.46 -15.06
C MET A 1 -1.97 13.65 -13.88
N SER A 2 -2.29 14.56 -12.96
CA SER A 2 -1.54 14.68 -11.70
C SER A 2 -1.85 13.50 -10.79
N ALA A 3 -0.89 13.07 -9.98
CA ALA A 3 -1.14 12.08 -8.94
C ALA A 3 -2.17 12.63 -7.92
N LEU A 4 -2.99 11.75 -7.36
CA LEU A 4 -3.91 12.11 -6.28
C LEU A 4 -3.13 12.48 -5.02
N THR A 5 -3.56 13.51 -4.32
CA THR A 5 -3.04 13.89 -3.01
C THR A 5 -3.49 12.90 -1.93
N ASN A 6 -2.78 12.88 -0.81
CA ASN A 6 -3.13 12.08 0.37
C ASN A 6 -4.58 12.31 0.82
N ILE A 7 -5.02 13.57 0.78
CA ILE A 7 -6.37 13.99 1.18
C ILE A 7 -7.41 13.41 0.22
N GLU A 8 -7.19 13.51 -1.09
CA GLU A 8 -8.10 12.97 -2.10
C GLU A 8 -8.22 11.45 -1.99
N ILE A 9 -7.10 10.75 -1.83
CA ILE A 9 -7.08 9.30 -1.63
C ILE A 9 -7.89 8.91 -0.38
N ASN A 10 -7.68 9.61 0.74
CA ASN A 10 -8.42 9.35 1.98
C ASN A 10 -9.92 9.61 1.79
N ASN A 11 -10.29 10.69 1.10
CA ASN A 11 -11.69 11.01 0.84
C ASN A 11 -12.36 9.92 0.01
N ILE A 12 -11.70 9.39 -1.03
CA ILE A 12 -12.21 8.28 -1.83
C ILE A 12 -12.44 7.05 -0.95
N LEU A 13 -11.42 6.64 -0.18
CA LEU A 13 -11.46 5.39 0.59
C LEU A 13 -12.35 5.44 1.83
N TYR A 14 -12.54 6.61 2.44
CA TYR A 14 -13.49 6.78 3.54
C TYR A 14 -14.94 7.01 3.06
N SER A 15 -15.13 7.43 1.81
CA SER A 15 -16.48 7.62 1.23
C SER A 15 -17.04 6.33 0.64
N ASP A 16 -16.19 5.42 0.16
CA ASP A 16 -16.62 4.14 -0.41
C ASP A 16 -17.20 3.18 0.64
N ILE A 17 -18.33 2.54 0.29
CA ILE A 17 -19.10 1.73 1.25
C ILE A 17 -18.35 0.47 1.70
N TYR A 18 -17.45 -0.05 0.86
CA TYR A 18 -16.72 -1.28 1.08
C TYR A 18 -15.43 -1.04 1.86
N THR A 19 -14.73 0.06 1.57
CA THR A 19 -13.44 0.36 2.20
C THR A 19 -13.58 1.16 3.50
N ARG A 20 -14.60 2.00 3.67
CA ARG A 20 -14.70 2.91 4.83
C ARG A 20 -14.60 2.25 6.20
N LYS A 21 -15.07 1.01 6.34
CA LYS A 21 -15.04 0.26 7.61
C LYS A 21 -13.69 -0.41 7.89
N ILE A 22 -12.91 -0.67 6.84
CA ILE A 22 -11.67 -1.47 6.92
C ILE A 22 -10.41 -0.65 6.66
N TYR A 23 -10.54 0.51 6.04
CA TYR A 23 -9.42 1.40 5.77
C TYR A 23 -8.85 1.98 7.07
N ARG A 24 -7.52 2.01 7.18
CA ARG A 24 -6.77 2.48 8.37
C ARG A 24 -5.79 3.61 8.05
N GLY A 25 -5.86 4.17 6.84
CA GLY A 25 -5.00 5.26 6.42
C GLY A 25 -3.78 4.83 5.63
N GLN A 26 -2.87 5.78 5.50
CA GLN A 26 -1.61 5.67 4.77
C GLN A 26 -0.45 5.48 5.74
N ILE A 27 0.51 4.63 5.38
CA ILE A 27 1.74 4.39 6.11
C ILE A 27 2.91 4.73 5.19
N ILE A 28 3.82 5.57 5.67
CA ILE A 28 5.07 5.85 4.99
C ILE A 28 6.02 4.69 5.26
N ALA A 29 6.44 3.99 4.21
CA ALA A 29 7.19 2.74 4.32
C ALA A 29 8.70 2.95 4.54
N ARG A 30 9.27 4.05 4.04
CA ARG A 30 10.71 4.34 4.20
C ARG A 30 10.96 5.33 5.33
N GLY A 31 11.90 4.98 6.22
CA GLY A 31 12.31 5.84 7.35
C GLY A 31 11.39 5.79 8.56
N ASN A 32 10.37 4.93 8.56
CA ASN A 32 9.50 4.72 9.72
C ASN A 32 9.91 3.44 10.46
N ASN A 33 10.59 3.61 11.59
CA ASN A 33 11.08 2.51 12.41
C ASN A 33 9.94 1.75 13.13
N ASP A 34 8.73 2.32 13.20
CA ASP A 34 7.58 1.76 13.91
C ASP A 34 6.64 0.96 13.00
N ILE A 35 6.92 0.81 11.70
CA ILE A 35 5.98 0.17 10.75
C ILE A 35 5.55 -1.22 11.24
N GLN A 36 6.49 -2.03 11.71
CA GLN A 36 6.17 -3.37 12.18
C GLN A 36 5.20 -3.35 13.37
N LYS A 37 5.39 -2.41 14.30
CA LYS A 37 4.49 -2.20 15.44
C LYS A 37 3.11 -1.74 14.98
N ILE A 38 3.06 -0.79 14.03
CA ILE A 38 1.80 -0.32 13.45
C ILE A 38 1.05 -1.48 12.81
N VAL A 39 1.69 -2.21 11.89
CA VAL A 39 1.12 -3.34 11.17
C VAL A 39 0.63 -4.41 12.12
N ASN A 40 1.41 -4.77 13.15
CA ASN A 40 1.04 -5.79 14.12
C ASN A 40 -0.22 -5.42 14.93
N ASN A 41 -0.48 -4.12 15.14
CA ASN A 41 -1.62 -3.61 15.91
C ASN A 41 -2.90 -3.36 15.09
N LEU A 42 -2.86 -3.47 13.76
CA LEU A 42 -4.04 -3.19 12.93
C LEU A 42 -5.16 -4.22 13.17
N LYS A 43 -6.40 -3.79 13.40
CA LYS A 43 -7.54 -4.73 13.47
C LYS A 43 -7.76 -5.44 12.13
N ILE A 44 -8.14 -6.71 12.14
CA ILE A 44 -8.46 -7.49 10.93
C ILE A 44 -9.99 -7.53 10.75
N PRO A 45 -10.52 -7.30 9.53
CA PRO A 45 -9.80 -6.91 8.32
C PRO A 45 -9.31 -5.46 8.36
N SER A 46 -8.15 -5.20 7.75
CA SER A 46 -7.61 -3.85 7.56
C SER A 46 -7.06 -3.63 6.16
N LEU A 47 -7.46 -2.51 5.57
CA LEU A 47 -6.90 -1.98 4.33
C LEU A 47 -5.97 -0.82 4.66
N VAL A 48 -4.77 -0.84 4.11
CA VAL A 48 -3.74 0.18 4.31
C VAL A 48 -3.09 0.51 2.98
N LEU A 49 -2.76 1.78 2.79
CA LEU A 49 -1.91 2.21 1.70
C LEU A 49 -0.48 2.45 2.20
N PHE A 50 0.50 1.84 1.55
CA PHE A 50 1.90 2.10 1.84
C PHE A 50 2.48 3.03 0.79
N ASN A 51 3.06 4.13 1.24
CA ASN A 51 3.85 5.00 0.38
C ASN A 51 5.27 4.45 0.30
N THR A 52 5.77 4.14 -0.89
CA THR A 52 7.14 3.62 -1.03
C THR A 52 8.21 4.71 -1.04
N ASP A 53 7.80 5.97 -1.12
CA ASP A 53 8.67 7.12 -1.05
C ASP A 53 9.13 7.39 0.40
N PHE A 54 10.10 8.27 0.57
CA PHE A 54 10.54 8.76 1.88
C PHE A 54 9.46 9.64 2.52
N LYS A 55 9.55 9.84 3.84
CA LYS A 55 8.63 10.68 4.61
C LYS A 55 8.50 12.11 4.09
N ASP A 56 9.58 12.64 3.54
CA ASP A 56 9.66 13.99 2.98
C ASP A 56 9.50 13.99 1.44
N GLY A 57 9.20 12.83 0.85
CA GLY A 57 9.03 12.65 -0.60
C GLY A 57 7.63 13.03 -1.08
N ILE A 58 7.49 13.14 -2.40
CA ILE A 58 6.26 13.58 -3.08
C ILE A 58 5.17 12.49 -3.02
N GLY A 59 5.55 11.26 -2.69
CA GLY A 59 4.61 10.15 -2.54
C GLY A 59 4.15 9.57 -3.87
N MET A 60 5.11 9.31 -4.75
CA MET A 60 4.85 8.97 -6.15
C MET A 60 4.30 7.56 -6.38
N HIS A 61 4.39 6.66 -5.37
CA HIS A 61 3.98 5.27 -5.55
C HIS A 61 3.33 4.69 -4.30
N TRP A 62 2.15 4.11 -4.50
CA TRP A 62 1.28 3.58 -3.45
C TRP A 62 1.06 2.09 -3.63
N LEU A 63 1.36 1.33 -2.58
CA LEU A 63 1.05 -0.10 -2.49
C LEU A 63 -0.23 -0.27 -1.68
N VAL A 64 -1.14 -1.13 -2.15
CA VAL A 64 -2.38 -1.42 -1.43
C VAL A 64 -2.21 -2.75 -0.71
N VAL A 65 -2.52 -2.78 0.58
CA VAL A 65 -2.37 -3.98 1.40
C VAL A 65 -3.64 -4.22 2.20
N LEU A 66 -4.24 -5.38 2.00
CA LEU A 66 -5.40 -5.84 2.74
C LEU A 66 -5.03 -7.04 3.61
N TYR A 67 -5.02 -6.82 4.92
CA TYR A 67 -4.83 -7.86 5.93
C TYR A 67 -6.17 -8.56 6.22
N LYS A 68 -6.23 -9.86 5.94
CA LYS A 68 -7.32 -10.75 6.34
C LYS A 68 -6.81 -11.76 7.37
N LYS A 69 -7.73 -12.54 7.94
CA LYS A 69 -7.41 -13.50 9.01
C LYS A 69 -6.40 -14.57 8.56
N GLU A 70 -6.48 -15.00 7.31
CA GLU A 70 -5.76 -16.15 6.76
C GLU A 70 -4.83 -15.79 5.60
N VAL A 71 -4.89 -14.55 5.10
CA VAL A 71 -4.13 -14.13 3.92
C VAL A 71 -3.84 -12.64 3.97
N THR A 72 -2.70 -12.26 3.41
CA THR A 72 -2.41 -10.87 3.06
C THR A 72 -2.62 -10.70 1.57
N ILE A 73 -3.46 -9.75 1.16
CA ILE A 73 -3.58 -9.39 -0.25
C ILE A 73 -2.73 -8.14 -0.46
N PHE A 74 -1.76 -8.25 -1.35
CA PHE A 74 -0.86 -7.19 -1.76
C PHE A 74 -1.19 -6.78 -3.18
N PHE A 75 -1.22 -5.48 -3.45
CA PHE A 75 -1.41 -4.98 -4.78
C PHE A 75 -0.43 -3.84 -5.07
N ASP A 76 0.25 -3.97 -6.19
CA ASP A 76 1.13 -2.97 -6.77
C ASP A 76 0.68 -2.72 -8.21
N SER A 77 0.47 -1.46 -8.60
CA SER A 77 0.04 -1.14 -9.96
C SER A 77 1.02 -1.66 -11.02
N MET A 78 2.31 -1.73 -10.70
CA MET A 78 3.37 -2.24 -11.59
C MET A 78 3.52 -3.76 -11.57
N GLY A 79 2.87 -4.47 -10.64
CA GLY A 79 2.94 -5.92 -10.48
C GLY A 79 4.26 -6.41 -9.86
N PHE A 80 5.02 -5.54 -9.20
CA PHE A 80 6.23 -5.93 -8.49
C PHE A 80 5.91 -6.69 -7.21
N SER A 81 6.81 -7.63 -6.88
CA SER A 81 6.74 -8.36 -5.63
C SER A 81 7.07 -7.43 -4.44
N PRO A 82 6.43 -7.64 -3.27
CA PRO A 82 6.76 -6.92 -2.04
C PRO A 82 8.24 -7.02 -1.64
N ILE A 83 8.95 -8.07 -2.07
CA ILE A 83 10.39 -8.26 -1.84
C ILE A 83 11.20 -7.11 -2.46
N MET A 84 10.79 -6.58 -3.62
CA MET A 84 11.52 -5.51 -4.31
C MET A 84 11.60 -4.22 -3.49
N TYR A 85 10.60 -3.97 -2.64
CA TYR A 85 10.54 -2.78 -1.81
C TYR A 85 11.31 -2.93 -0.48
N ARG A 86 11.82 -4.13 -0.17
CA ARG A 86 12.43 -4.47 1.13
C ARG A 86 11.48 -4.19 2.30
N LEU A 87 10.20 -4.51 2.12
CA LEU A 87 9.15 -4.31 3.13
C LEU A 87 8.64 -5.66 3.68
N PRO A 88 9.49 -6.52 4.28
CA PRO A 88 9.11 -7.88 4.65
C PRO A 88 7.96 -7.90 5.67
N TYR A 89 7.89 -6.90 6.54
CA TYR A 89 6.84 -6.74 7.56
C TYR A 89 5.44 -6.49 6.98
N ILE A 90 5.34 -5.98 5.75
CA ILE A 90 4.04 -5.79 5.09
C ILE A 90 3.38 -7.13 4.83
N CYS A 91 4.19 -8.14 4.50
CA CYS A 91 3.74 -9.44 4.01
C CYS A 91 3.83 -10.53 5.08
N SER A 92 4.64 -10.33 6.13
CA SER A 92 4.98 -11.37 7.09
C SER A 92 4.20 -11.31 8.40
N ARG A 93 3.15 -10.49 8.52
CA ARG A 93 2.46 -10.15 9.79
C ARG A 93 2.23 -11.36 10.73
N LYS A 94 2.03 -12.57 10.20
CA LYS A 94 2.04 -13.84 10.97
C LYS A 94 2.53 -15.07 10.16
N GLY A 95 3.41 -14.88 9.19
CA GLY A 95 3.77 -15.97 8.25
C GLY A 95 2.60 -16.45 7.38
N LEU A 96 1.58 -15.60 7.21
CA LEU A 96 0.42 -15.90 6.36
C LEU A 96 0.82 -15.87 4.88
N PRO A 97 0.11 -16.64 4.03
CA PRO A 97 0.29 -16.54 2.58
C PRO A 97 -0.01 -15.13 2.09
N VAL A 98 0.69 -14.74 1.03
CA VAL A 98 0.55 -13.44 0.37
C VAL A 98 0.06 -13.68 -1.05
N ILE A 99 -1.09 -13.11 -1.39
CA ILE A 99 -1.61 -13.08 -2.75
C ILE A 99 -1.25 -11.73 -3.34
N MET A 100 -0.68 -11.72 -4.54
CA MET A 100 -0.33 -10.50 -5.26
C MET A 100 -0.78 -10.53 -6.71
N ASN A 101 -1.02 -9.36 -7.29
CA ASN A 101 -1.15 -9.25 -8.74
C ASN A 101 0.23 -9.43 -9.39
N THR A 102 0.29 -10.25 -10.43
CA THR A 102 1.51 -10.46 -11.25
C THR A 102 1.45 -9.71 -12.57
N ARG A 103 0.26 -9.21 -12.94
CA ARG A 103 0.07 -8.38 -14.12
C ARG A 103 0.18 -6.93 -13.74
N ASN A 104 0.93 -6.18 -14.53
CA ASN A 104 0.96 -4.73 -14.49
C ASN A 104 -0.40 -4.19 -14.95
N VAL A 105 -1.01 -3.33 -14.14
CA VAL A 105 -2.29 -2.65 -14.43
C VAL A 105 -2.04 -1.26 -15.02
N GLN A 106 -0.86 -0.69 -14.76
CA GLN A 106 -0.44 0.59 -15.28
C GLN A 106 0.33 0.40 -16.60
N ASN A 107 -0.24 0.86 -17.70
CA ASN A 107 0.47 0.88 -18.98
C ASN A 107 1.74 1.73 -18.84
N LEU A 108 2.91 1.10 -18.87
CA LEU A 108 4.23 1.76 -18.95
C LEU A 108 4.49 2.40 -20.33
N VAL A 109 3.43 2.74 -21.07
CA VAL A 109 3.56 3.37 -22.37
C VAL A 109 3.65 4.87 -22.15
N SER A 110 4.85 5.40 -22.43
CA SER A 110 5.26 6.81 -22.43
C SER A 110 5.61 7.48 -21.08
N SER A 111 6.91 7.56 -20.82
CA SER A 111 7.64 8.84 -20.67
C SER A 111 6.92 10.02 -20.01
N SER A 112 6.52 9.88 -18.75
CA SER A 112 6.52 11.03 -17.82
C SER A 112 7.34 10.72 -16.57
N LEU A 113 8.41 9.93 -16.75
CA LEU A 113 9.60 9.99 -15.91
C LEU A 113 10.22 11.38 -16.14
N CYS A 114 10.42 12.13 -15.06
CA CYS A 114 10.88 13.53 -15.02
C CYS A 114 9.77 14.57 -15.26
N GLY A 115 9.12 14.96 -14.17
CA GLY A 115 8.97 16.39 -13.87
C GLY A 115 10.16 16.80 -13.03
#